data_AF-A0A401WFK2-F1
#
_entry.id   AF-A0A401WFK2-F1
#
_cell.length_a   1.000
_cell.length_b   1.000
_cell.length_c   1.000
_cell.angle_alpha   90.00
_cell.angle_beta   90.00
_cell.angle_gamma   90.00
#
_symmetry.space_group_name_H-M   'P 1'
#
loop_
_entity.id
_entity.type
_entity.pdbx_description
1 polymer ?
#
loop_
_entity_poly.entity_id
_entity_poly.type
_entity_poly.pdbx_seq_one_letter_code
_entity_poly.pdbx_strand_id
1 'polypeptide(L)'
;MRLVPRLTAALGGLALALGGVVVAAPAVQATPQNCFYYVMEQHPDADPEVVERGCQLGAKGTKESHRACYFELRRAYVPAKIAFDGCHRAGLK
;
A
#
# COMPACT_ATOMS: atom_id res chain seq x y z
N MET A 1 21.87 6.62 43.56
CA MET A 1 21.74 5.18 43.27
C MET A 1 20.56 4.98 42.32
N ARG A 2 20.71 4.05 41.37
CA ARG A 2 19.81 3.72 40.23
C ARG A 2 18.35 3.48 40.63
N LEU A 3 17.41 3.84 39.74
CA LEU A 3 16.35 2.97 39.17
C LEU A 3 15.32 3.81 38.35
N VAL A 4 15.44 3.77 37.02
CA VAL A 4 14.33 3.92 36.04
C VAL A 4 13.57 2.57 36.09
N PRO A 5 12.22 2.42 35.98
CA PRO A 5 11.35 2.98 34.92
C PRO A 5 9.83 3.13 35.26
N ARG A 6 9.19 4.29 35.08
CA ARG A 6 7.70 4.39 35.13
C ARG A 6 7.21 5.47 34.15
N LEU A 7 6.56 5.06 33.05
CA LEU A 7 5.09 5.09 32.88
C LEU A 7 4.51 6.50 32.80
N THR A 8 4.18 6.93 31.58
CA THR A 8 3.09 7.86 31.21
C THR A 8 2.99 7.78 29.67
N ALA A 9 2.16 6.94 29.05
CA ALA A 9 0.70 6.88 29.12
C ALA A 9 0.07 8.28 29.14
N ALA A 10 -0.74 8.55 28.11
CA ALA A 10 -1.76 9.61 28.07
C ALA A 10 -1.27 11.08 27.99
N LEU A 11 -1.01 11.54 26.77
CA LEU A 11 -1.52 12.85 26.32
C LEU A 11 -2.54 12.49 25.24
N GLY A 12 -3.84 12.59 25.43
CA GLY A 12 -4.59 13.49 26.27
C GLY A 12 -5.86 13.73 25.47
N GLY A 13 -6.86 12.87 25.68
CA GLY A 13 -8.14 12.97 25.02
C GLY A 13 -8.84 14.26 25.43
N LEU A 14 -9.12 15.12 24.45
CA LEU A 14 -9.99 16.29 24.49
C LEU A 14 -10.42 16.50 23.02
N ALA A 15 -11.68 16.50 22.60
CA ALA A 15 -12.94 16.36 23.27
C ALA A 15 -13.94 15.83 22.22
N LEU A 16 -14.77 14.86 22.62
CA LEU A 16 -15.94 14.43 21.87
C LEU A 16 -16.99 15.53 21.97
N ALA A 17 -17.19 16.29 20.90
CA ALA A 17 -18.29 17.23 20.80
C ALA A 17 -18.97 17.07 19.43
N LEU A 18 -20.00 16.22 19.44
CA LEU A 18 -21.19 16.26 18.59
C LEU A 18 -20.97 16.12 17.06
N GLY A 19 -21.09 14.87 16.62
CA GLY A 19 -21.20 14.48 15.22
C GLY A 19 -20.21 13.37 14.94
N GLY A 20 -20.68 12.12 14.80
CA GLY A 20 -19.84 10.94 14.63
C GLY A 20 -18.94 11.06 13.40
N VAL A 21 -17.73 11.60 13.59
CA VAL A 21 -16.65 11.46 12.63
C VAL A 21 -16.21 10.01 12.76
N VAL A 22 -16.67 9.19 11.83
CA VAL A 22 -15.97 7.95 11.50
C VAL A 22 -14.57 8.40 11.13
N VAL A 23 -13.62 8.32 12.07
CA VAL A 23 -12.21 8.32 11.74
C VAL A 23 -12.06 7.03 10.96
N ALA A 24 -12.28 7.12 9.66
CA ALA A 24 -11.92 6.08 8.73
C ALA A 24 -10.41 5.92 8.95
N ALA A 25 -10.03 4.91 9.73
CA ALA A 25 -8.71 4.32 9.59
C ALA A 25 -8.50 4.17 8.08
N PRO A 26 -7.36 4.59 7.51
CA PRO A 26 -7.15 4.48 6.08
C PRO A 26 -7.37 3.01 5.76
N ALA A 27 -8.53 2.72 5.18
CA ALA A 27 -8.78 1.43 4.61
C ALA A 27 -7.64 1.33 3.61
N VAL A 28 -6.74 0.36 3.82
CA VAL A 28 -5.78 -0.04 2.79
C VAL A 28 -6.65 -0.58 1.66
N GLN A 29 -7.17 0.36 0.88
CA GLN A 29 -8.03 0.12 -0.25
C GLN A 29 -7.10 -0.47 -1.29
N ALA A 30 -7.49 -1.60 -1.88
CA ALA A 30 -6.76 -2.11 -3.02
C ALA A 30 -6.96 -1.11 -4.18
N THR A 31 -5.94 -0.32 -4.46
CA THR A 31 -5.96 0.76 -5.46
C THR A 31 -4.69 0.72 -6.30
N PRO A 32 -4.75 1.13 -7.58
CA PRO A 32 -3.56 1.20 -8.43
C PRO A 32 -2.49 2.12 -7.83
N GLN A 33 -2.87 3.16 -7.09
CA GLN A 33 -1.94 4.06 -6.41
C GLN A 33 -1.14 3.34 -5.30
N ASN A 34 -1.79 2.47 -4.53
CA ASN A 34 -1.10 1.69 -3.49
C ASN A 34 -0.10 0.70 -4.10
N CYS A 35 -0.40 0.13 -5.27
CA CYS A 35 0.55 -0.65 -6.04
C CYS A 35 1.74 0.21 -6.48
N PHE A 36 1.49 1.36 -7.09
CA PHE A 36 2.52 2.24 -7.62
C PHE A 36 3.50 2.69 -6.53
N TYR A 37 2.98 3.26 -5.43
CA TYR A 37 3.83 3.73 -4.34
C TYR A 37 4.60 2.59 -3.69
N TYR A 38 3.98 1.43 -3.50
CA TYR A 38 4.67 0.25 -2.97
C TYR A 38 5.84 -0.19 -3.86
N VAL A 39 5.64 -0.26 -5.18
CA VAL A 39 6.70 -0.66 -6.11
C VAL A 39 7.81 0.38 -6.15
N MET A 40 7.50 1.68 -6.21
CA MET A 40 8.50 2.74 -6.22
C MET A 40 9.28 2.85 -4.90
N GLU A 41 8.64 2.56 -3.76
CA GLU A 41 9.31 2.51 -2.46
C GLU A 41 10.29 1.34 -2.35
N GLN A 42 9.89 0.16 -2.84
CA GLN A 42 10.69 -1.06 -2.71
C GLN A 42 11.70 -1.25 -3.86
N HIS A 43 11.46 -0.61 -5.02
CA HIS A 43 12.31 -0.68 -6.19
C HIS A 43 12.29 0.68 -6.93
N PRO A 44 13.00 1.70 -6.41
CA PRO A 44 12.95 3.07 -6.94
C PRO A 44 13.56 3.24 -8.33
N ASP A 45 14.40 2.30 -8.77
CA ASP A 45 15.00 2.30 -10.11
C ASP A 45 14.04 1.80 -11.21
N ALA A 46 12.83 1.35 -10.84
CA ALA A 46 11.82 0.93 -11.79
C ALA A 46 11.33 2.12 -12.64
N ASP A 47 11.02 1.86 -13.91
CA ASP A 47 10.39 2.85 -14.78
C ASP A 47 8.98 3.20 -14.26
N PRO A 48 8.73 4.45 -13.80
CA PRO A 48 7.46 4.84 -13.22
C PRO A 48 6.27 4.66 -14.18
N GLU A 49 6.45 4.91 -15.48
CA GLU A 49 5.37 4.81 -16.47
C GLU A 49 4.93 3.36 -16.66
N VAL A 50 5.89 2.42 -16.65
CA VAL A 50 5.60 0.99 -16.75
C VAL A 50 4.95 0.48 -15.47
N VAL A 51 5.42 0.95 -14.30
CA VAL A 51 4.83 0.60 -13.01
C VAL A 51 3.38 1.07 -12.94
N GLU A 52 3.10 2.32 -13.28
CA GLU A 52 1.75 2.87 -13.26
C GLU A 52 0.80 2.08 -14.16
N ARG A 53 1.22 1.82 -15.41
CA ARG A 53 0.45 1.02 -16.36
C ARG A 53 0.19 -0.40 -15.85
N GLY A 54 1.20 -1.05 -15.30
CA GLY A 54 1.07 -2.37 -14.68
C GLY A 54 0.06 -2.37 -13.53
N CYS A 55 0.14 -1.38 -12.64
CA CYS A 55 -0.78 -1.22 -11.53
C CYS A 55 -2.22 -0.92 -11.98
N GLN A 56 -2.42 -0.15 -13.04
CA GLN A 56 -3.74 0.07 -13.64
C GLN A 56 -4.35 -1.22 -14.20
N LEU A 57 -3.54 -2.15 -14.73
CA LEU A 57 -4.03 -3.48 -15.12
C LEU A 57 -4.51 -4.25 -13.88
N GLY A 58 -3.74 -4.23 -12.79
CA GLY A 58 -4.07 -4.91 -11.53
C GLY A 58 -5.37 -4.40 -10.89
N ALA A 59 -5.71 -3.12 -11.07
CA ALA A 59 -6.89 -2.48 -10.49
C ALA A 59 -8.24 -3.09 -10.92
N LYS A 60 -8.27 -3.86 -12.01
CA LYS A 60 -9.48 -4.59 -12.44
C LYS A 60 -9.87 -5.71 -11.47
N GLY A 61 -8.95 -6.15 -10.60
CA GLY A 61 -9.22 -7.07 -9.50
C GLY A 61 -9.58 -8.51 -9.91
N THR A 62 -9.33 -8.92 -11.16
CA THR A 62 -9.50 -10.33 -11.58
C THR A 62 -8.18 -11.10 -11.52
N LYS A 63 -8.25 -12.43 -11.57
CA LYS A 63 -7.02 -13.26 -11.60
C LYS A 63 -6.19 -12.98 -12.85
N GLU A 64 -6.85 -12.79 -14.00
CA GLU A 64 -6.22 -12.44 -15.27
C GLU A 64 -5.56 -11.07 -15.20
N SER A 65 -6.20 -10.09 -14.57
CA SER A 65 -5.67 -8.74 -14.44
C SER A 65 -4.48 -8.69 -13.49
N HIS A 66 -4.52 -9.45 -12.39
CA HIS A 66 -3.39 -9.64 -11.49
C HIS A 66 -2.20 -10.30 -12.21
N ARG A 67 -2.46 -11.33 -13.03
CA ARG A 67 -1.43 -11.99 -13.83
C ARG A 67 -0.81 -11.03 -14.86
N ALA A 68 -1.62 -10.20 -15.51
CA ALA A 68 -1.15 -9.20 -16.46
C ALA A 68 -0.28 -8.13 -15.77
N CYS A 69 -0.72 -7.60 -14.62
CA CYS A 69 0.06 -6.70 -13.78
C CYS A 69 1.43 -7.31 -13.43
N TYR A 70 1.43 -8.55 -12.94
CA TYR A 70 2.65 -9.25 -12.56
C TYR A 70 3.62 -9.36 -13.74
N PHE A 71 3.15 -9.76 -14.92
CA PHE A 71 4.01 -9.91 -16.08
C PHE A 71 4.59 -8.59 -16.60
N GLU A 72 3.80 -7.51 -16.60
CA GLU A 72 4.29 -6.17 -16.99
C GLU A 72 5.41 -5.71 -16.05
N LEU A 73 5.20 -5.81 -14.73
CA LEU A 73 6.23 -5.44 -13.75
C LEU A 73 7.48 -6.32 -13.87
N ARG A 74 7.32 -7.62 -14.13
CA ARG A 74 8.47 -8.53 -14.34
C ARG A 74 9.24 -8.23 -15.61
N ARG A 75 8.58 -7.83 -16.70
CA ARG A 75 9.24 -7.37 -17.94
C ARG A 75 10.03 -6.08 -17.71
N ALA A 76 9.58 -5.25 -16.79
CA ALA A 76 10.29 -4.07 -16.30
C ALA A 76 11.36 -4.39 -15.24
N TYR A 77 11.76 -5.66 -15.10
CA TYR A 77 12.77 -6.13 -14.15
C TYR A 77 12.44 -5.95 -12.66
N VAL A 78 11.22 -5.54 -12.29
CA VAL A 78 10.78 -5.43 -10.89
C VAL A 78 10.84 -6.81 -10.21
N PRO A 79 11.51 -6.97 -9.05
CA PRO A 79 11.65 -8.27 -8.37
C PRO A 79 10.32 -8.99 -8.14
N ALA A 80 10.32 -10.32 -8.26
CA ALA A 80 9.09 -11.12 -8.29
C ALA A 80 8.19 -10.95 -7.06
N LYS A 81 8.77 -10.87 -5.87
CA LYS A 81 8.01 -10.65 -4.63
C LYS A 81 7.36 -9.26 -4.63
N ILE A 82 8.09 -8.22 -5.02
CA ILE A 82 7.59 -6.84 -5.08
C ILE A 82 6.48 -6.74 -6.12
N ALA A 83 6.66 -7.34 -7.30
CA ALA A 83 5.63 -7.37 -8.34
C ALA A 83 4.35 -8.07 -7.86
N PHE A 84 4.46 -9.23 -7.20
CA PHE A 84 3.32 -9.96 -6.66
C PHE A 84 2.58 -9.17 -5.57
N ASP A 85 3.31 -8.70 -4.56
CA ASP A 85 2.74 -7.94 -3.43
C ASP A 85 2.13 -6.61 -3.91
N GLY A 86 2.77 -5.94 -4.87
CA GLY A 86 2.26 -4.72 -5.51
C GLY A 86 0.97 -4.95 -6.28
N CYS A 87 0.91 -5.99 -7.12
CA CYS A 87 -0.30 -6.31 -7.87
C CYS A 87 -1.47 -6.74 -6.97
N HIS A 88 -1.20 -7.39 -5.83
CA HIS A 88 -2.24 -7.68 -4.85
C HIS A 88 -2.82 -6.39 -4.25
N ARG A 89 -1.96 -5.41 -3.96
CA ARG A 89 -2.37 -4.08 -3.48
C ARG A 89 -3.13 -3.27 -4.53
N ALA A 90 -3.01 -3.61 -5.82
CA ALA A 90 -3.68 -2.88 -6.90
C ALA A 90 -5.20 -3.08 -6.93
N GLY A 91 -5.69 -4.27 -6.59
CA GLY A 91 -7.12 -4.57 -6.74
C GLY A 91 -7.58 -6.00 -6.47
N LEU A 92 -6.66 -6.96 -6.26
CA LEU A 92 -7.06 -8.34 -5.99
C LEU A 92 -7.65 -8.42 -4.56
N LYS A 93 -8.94 -8.73 -4.49
CA LYS A 93 -9.70 -8.91 -3.25
C LYS A 93 -9.79 -10.38 -2.87
#